data_AF-A0A965XVR7-F1
#
_entry.id   AF-A0A965XVR7-F1
#
_cell.length_a   1.000
_cell.length_b   1.000
_cell.length_c   1.000
_cell.angle_alpha   90.00
_cell.angle_beta   90.00
_cell.angle_gamma   90.00
#
_symmetry.space_group_name_H-M   'P 1'
#
loop_
_entity.id
_entity.type
_entity.pdbx_description
1 polymer ?
#
loop_
_entity_poly.entity_id
_entity_poly.type
_entity_poly.pdbx_seq_one_letter_code
_entity_poly.pdbx_strand_id
1 'polypeptide(L)'
;PGQSIVIAFDAINFKENFNPNNWAGLTLEDYLDLSTADFEMYAFPFLESKGFTGNSFFDIDNPSVPNVDILYMYNASNNAFFRLNDYGPGLILFRPETTLDVENTILSPSSTPTNQIYYLKIPVKNIIDGVDILDNSSAAAFKRMNSKVDVGFAYLKADGGAFYSGMSLRRKQESTQGSRTILKDTNNSSNDFEAIERPTPRNY
;
A
#
# COMPACT_ATOMS: atom_id res chain seq x y z
N PRO A 1 -21.62 6.38 6.20
CA PRO A 1 -20.57 6.72 7.19
C PRO A 1 -20.21 5.48 8.02
N GLY A 2 -18.92 5.21 8.27
CA GLY A 2 -18.48 3.98 8.96
C GLY A 2 -18.34 2.75 8.07
N GLN A 3 -18.40 2.92 6.75
CA GLN A 3 -18.06 1.86 5.79
C GLN A 3 -16.58 1.93 5.44
N SER A 4 -16.03 0.81 4.98
CA SER A 4 -14.62 0.68 4.56
C SER A 4 -14.56 0.20 3.12
N ILE A 5 -13.52 0.64 2.41
CA ILE A 5 -13.12 0.11 1.11
C ILE A 5 -11.85 -0.70 1.31
N VAL A 6 -11.80 -1.91 0.76
CA VAL A 6 -10.62 -2.78 0.70
C VAL A 6 -10.14 -2.82 -0.74
N ILE A 7 -8.88 -2.45 -0.95
CA ILE A 7 -8.17 -2.62 -2.23
C ILE A 7 -7.15 -3.72 -2.00
N ALA A 8 -7.34 -4.87 -2.65
CA ALA A 8 -6.40 -5.98 -2.59
C ALA A 8 -5.25 -5.78 -3.59
N PHE A 9 -4.13 -6.45 -3.35
CA PHE A 9 -3.12 -6.65 -4.39
C PHE A 9 -3.69 -7.62 -5.43
N ASP A 10 -3.82 -8.90 -5.09
CA ASP A 10 -4.69 -9.85 -5.80
C ASP A 10 -5.95 -10.10 -4.97
N ALA A 11 -7.15 -9.94 -5.53
CA ALA A 11 -8.39 -10.24 -4.83
C ALA A 11 -8.76 -11.72 -4.96
N ILE A 12 -7.95 -12.61 -4.37
CA ILE A 12 -8.20 -14.06 -4.38
C ILE A 12 -8.40 -14.62 -2.98
N ASN A 13 -8.91 -15.85 -2.90
CA ASN A 13 -8.96 -16.60 -1.65
C ASN A 13 -7.59 -17.23 -1.36
N PHE A 14 -6.73 -16.55 -0.60
CA PHE A 14 -5.39 -17.08 -0.30
C PHE A 14 -5.44 -18.35 0.55
N LYS A 15 -6.54 -18.63 1.27
CA LYS A 15 -6.69 -19.88 2.03
C LYS A 15 -6.64 -21.12 1.14
N GLU A 16 -7.08 -21.03 -0.12
CA GLU A 16 -7.00 -22.13 -1.09
C GLU A 16 -5.56 -22.42 -1.55
N ASN A 17 -4.68 -21.42 -1.43
CA ASN A 17 -3.27 -21.50 -1.78
C ASN A 17 -2.36 -21.60 -0.53
N PHE A 18 -2.92 -22.05 0.60
CA PHE A 18 -2.18 -22.15 1.86
C PHE A 18 -0.94 -23.04 1.72
N ASN A 19 0.22 -22.49 2.07
CA ASN A 19 1.47 -23.23 2.17
C ASN A 19 1.78 -23.57 3.63
N PRO A 20 1.69 -24.86 4.05
CA PRO A 20 2.00 -25.26 5.42
C PRO A 20 3.49 -25.10 5.79
N ASN A 21 4.38 -24.97 4.81
CA ASN A 21 5.81 -24.77 5.00
C ASN A 21 6.23 -23.30 4.81
N ASN A 22 5.33 -22.35 5.09
CA ASN A 22 5.64 -20.93 4.95
C ASN A 22 6.68 -20.48 6.00
N TRP A 23 7.55 -19.57 5.60
CA TRP A 23 8.69 -19.11 6.39
C TRP A 23 8.28 -18.17 7.56
N ALA A 24 7.02 -17.70 7.60
CA ALA A 24 6.45 -16.92 8.71
C ALA A 24 5.86 -17.78 9.85
N GLY A 25 5.71 -19.10 9.66
CA GLY A 25 5.02 -19.96 10.63
C GLY A 25 3.53 -19.67 10.76
N LEU A 26 2.89 -19.15 9.70
CA LEU A 26 1.45 -18.88 9.65
C LEU A 26 0.65 -20.18 9.56
N THR A 27 -0.53 -20.17 10.18
CA THR A 27 -1.56 -21.18 10.04
C THR A 27 -2.53 -20.84 8.91
N LEU A 28 -3.42 -21.78 8.54
CA LEU A 28 -4.46 -21.54 7.55
C LEU A 28 -5.39 -20.36 7.93
N GLU A 29 -5.65 -20.16 9.23
CA GLU A 29 -6.53 -19.08 9.69
C GLU A 29 -5.89 -17.70 9.61
N ASP A 30 -4.56 -17.63 9.54
CA ASP A 30 -3.83 -16.38 9.33
C ASP A 30 -3.89 -15.91 7.86
N TYR A 31 -4.22 -16.81 6.93
CA TYR A 31 -4.39 -16.47 5.51
C TYR A 31 -5.74 -15.78 5.29
N LEU A 32 -5.73 -14.74 4.46
CA LEU A 32 -6.92 -13.96 4.16
C LEU A 32 -7.69 -14.52 2.97
N ASP A 33 -9.00 -14.44 3.04
CA ASP A 33 -9.84 -14.47 1.84
C ASP A 33 -10.07 -13.03 1.38
N LEU A 34 -9.45 -12.64 0.26
CA LEU A 34 -9.60 -11.33 -0.36
C LEU A 34 -10.48 -11.37 -1.62
N SER A 35 -11.13 -12.49 -1.92
CA SER A 35 -12.01 -12.65 -3.10
C SER A 35 -13.22 -11.71 -3.11
N THR A 36 -13.50 -11.07 -1.97
CA THR A 36 -14.60 -10.11 -1.77
C THR A 36 -14.10 -8.69 -1.47
N ALA A 37 -12.85 -8.38 -1.83
CA ALA A 37 -12.35 -7.01 -1.81
C ALA A 37 -13.22 -6.10 -2.70
N ASP A 38 -13.28 -4.81 -2.38
CA ASP A 38 -14.09 -3.86 -3.14
C ASP A 38 -13.42 -3.51 -4.49
N PHE A 39 -12.08 -3.55 -4.51
CA PHE A 39 -11.25 -3.42 -5.70
C PHE A 39 -10.01 -4.30 -5.59
N GLU A 40 -9.36 -4.54 -6.72
CA GLU A 40 -8.02 -5.13 -6.79
C GLU A 40 -7.08 -4.33 -7.68
N MET A 41 -5.81 -4.69 -7.63
CA MET A 41 -4.80 -4.13 -8.51
C MET A 41 -4.51 -5.15 -9.61
N TYR A 42 -4.59 -4.72 -10.86
CA TYR A 42 -4.20 -5.56 -11.99
C TYR A 42 -3.49 -4.69 -13.03
N ALA A 43 -2.18 -4.91 -13.19
CA ALA A 43 -1.33 -3.99 -13.95
C ALA A 43 -1.34 -4.23 -15.46
N PHE A 44 -1.86 -5.37 -15.92
CA PHE A 44 -1.81 -5.77 -17.34
C PHE A 44 -2.41 -4.74 -18.29
N PRO A 45 -3.63 -4.18 -18.06
CA PRO A 45 -4.17 -3.20 -18.99
C PRO A 45 -3.26 -1.97 -19.18
N PHE A 46 -2.64 -1.50 -18.08
CA PHE A 46 -1.65 -0.43 -18.15
C PHE A 46 -0.38 -0.88 -18.89
N LEU A 47 0.15 -2.06 -18.58
CA LEU A 47 1.36 -2.60 -19.21
C LEU A 47 1.21 -2.79 -20.72
N GLU A 48 0.08 -3.35 -21.15
CA GLU A 48 -0.28 -3.53 -22.56
C GLU A 48 -0.36 -2.18 -23.28
N SER A 49 -0.92 -1.14 -22.62
CA SER A 49 -0.93 0.23 -23.16
C SER A 49 0.47 0.82 -23.37
N LYS A 50 1.48 0.27 -22.70
CA LYS A 50 2.90 0.64 -22.82
C LYS A 50 3.71 -0.35 -23.69
N GLY A 51 3.07 -1.35 -24.29
CA GLY A 51 3.70 -2.34 -25.16
C GLY A 51 4.37 -3.51 -24.42
N PHE A 52 4.06 -3.70 -23.14
CA PHE A 52 4.49 -4.86 -22.35
C PHE A 52 3.39 -5.92 -22.29
N THR A 53 3.76 -7.17 -22.01
CA THR A 53 2.81 -8.30 -21.98
C THR A 53 2.29 -8.63 -20.59
N GLY A 54 2.85 -8.02 -19.53
CA GLY A 54 2.64 -8.48 -18.16
C GLY A 54 3.17 -9.89 -17.90
N ASN A 55 3.01 -10.36 -16.66
CA ASN A 55 3.39 -11.69 -16.23
C ASN A 55 2.45 -12.20 -15.12
N SER A 56 1.65 -13.21 -15.45
CA SER A 56 0.59 -13.74 -14.59
C SER A 56 1.12 -14.55 -13.41
N PHE A 57 2.43 -14.78 -13.34
CA PHE A 57 3.07 -15.30 -12.14
C PHE A 57 3.08 -14.28 -11.00
N PHE A 58 3.07 -12.98 -11.32
CA PHE A 58 3.21 -11.90 -10.34
C PHE A 58 1.92 -11.13 -10.05
N ASP A 59 0.91 -11.25 -10.90
CA ASP A 59 -0.30 -10.41 -10.87
C ASP A 59 -1.46 -11.23 -11.44
N ILE A 60 -2.45 -11.55 -10.61
CA ILE A 60 -3.55 -12.48 -10.91
C ILE A 60 -4.87 -11.71 -10.91
N ASP A 61 -5.54 -11.66 -12.07
CA ASP A 61 -6.86 -11.01 -12.21
C ASP A 61 -7.97 -11.89 -11.59
N ASN A 62 -8.79 -11.30 -10.73
CA ASN A 62 -10.09 -11.81 -10.36
C ASN A 62 -11.18 -11.02 -11.10
N PRO A 63 -11.72 -11.53 -12.22
CA PRO A 63 -12.68 -10.80 -13.04
C PRO A 63 -14.03 -10.47 -12.34
N SER A 64 -14.26 -11.02 -11.13
CA SER A 64 -15.43 -10.69 -10.30
C SER A 64 -15.22 -9.45 -9.41
N VAL A 65 -13.98 -8.98 -9.28
CA VAL A 65 -13.60 -7.80 -8.49
C VAL A 65 -13.15 -6.68 -9.44
N PRO A 66 -13.66 -5.45 -9.30
CA PRO A 66 -13.23 -4.35 -10.17
C PRO A 66 -11.76 -3.97 -9.97
N ASN A 67 -11.05 -3.79 -11.09
CA ASN A 67 -9.67 -3.30 -11.10
C ASN A 67 -9.59 -1.79 -10.83
N VAL A 68 -8.57 -1.35 -10.07
CA VAL A 68 -8.17 0.06 -10.02
C VAL A 68 -7.40 0.44 -11.29
N ASP A 69 -7.58 1.67 -11.75
CA ASP A 69 -6.80 2.19 -12.88
C ASP A 69 -5.39 2.58 -12.44
N ILE A 70 -4.39 1.97 -13.05
CA ILE A 70 -3.00 2.42 -12.90
C ILE A 70 -2.77 3.57 -13.87
N LEU A 71 -2.57 4.78 -13.34
CA LEU A 71 -2.33 5.98 -14.16
C LEU A 71 -0.84 6.22 -14.43
N TYR A 72 0.03 5.79 -13.52
CA TYR A 72 1.46 6.04 -13.61
C TYR A 72 2.26 4.94 -12.91
N MET A 73 3.30 4.44 -13.58
CA MET A 73 4.27 3.50 -13.02
C MET A 73 5.65 3.75 -13.65
N TYR A 74 6.64 4.09 -12.83
CA TYR A 74 7.96 4.49 -13.33
C TYR A 74 8.79 3.32 -13.89
N ASN A 75 8.49 2.09 -13.48
CA ASN A 75 9.25 0.88 -13.76
C ASN A 75 8.49 -0.14 -14.63
N ALA A 76 7.66 0.34 -15.55
CA ALA A 76 6.91 -0.53 -16.46
C ALA A 76 7.84 -1.50 -17.23
N SER A 77 7.53 -2.78 -17.15
CA SER A 77 8.23 -3.89 -17.81
C SER A 77 7.32 -5.11 -17.85
N ASN A 78 7.72 -6.18 -18.57
CA ASN A 78 6.93 -7.42 -18.61
C ASN A 78 6.72 -8.06 -17.23
N ASN A 79 7.60 -7.82 -16.26
CA ASN A 79 7.48 -8.36 -14.90
C ASN A 79 7.05 -7.30 -13.88
N ALA A 80 6.61 -6.12 -14.32
CA ALA A 80 6.14 -5.10 -13.40
C ALA A 80 4.70 -5.39 -12.95
N PHE A 81 4.40 -5.00 -11.72
CA PHE A 81 3.10 -5.11 -11.07
C PHE A 81 3.08 -4.10 -9.92
N PHE A 82 1.92 -3.84 -9.31
CA PHE A 82 1.79 -2.87 -8.22
C PHE A 82 2.38 -3.41 -6.90
N ARG A 83 3.71 -3.39 -6.76
CA ARG A 83 4.38 -3.89 -5.57
C ARG A 83 4.62 -2.77 -4.55
N LEU A 84 4.08 -2.92 -3.35
CA LEU A 84 4.51 -2.09 -2.21
C LEU A 84 5.90 -2.51 -1.74
N ASN A 85 6.69 -1.54 -1.25
CA ASN A 85 8.02 -1.83 -0.73
C ASN A 85 7.92 -2.68 0.55
N ASP A 86 8.56 -3.85 0.56
CA ASP A 86 8.55 -4.76 1.71
C ASP A 86 9.19 -4.14 2.97
N TYR A 87 10.09 -3.16 2.79
CA TYR A 87 10.79 -2.44 3.88
C TYR A 87 9.95 -1.27 4.44
N GLY A 88 8.67 -1.22 4.10
CA GLY A 88 7.75 -0.15 4.47
C GLY A 88 7.51 0.83 3.32
N PRO A 89 6.29 0.90 2.78
CA PRO A 89 5.91 1.88 1.79
C PRO A 89 5.51 3.22 2.44
N GLY A 90 5.62 4.31 1.67
CA GLY A 90 4.87 5.53 1.95
C GLY A 90 3.59 5.52 1.11
N LEU A 91 2.43 5.63 1.75
CA LEU A 91 1.14 5.59 1.07
C LEU A 91 0.40 6.90 1.30
N ILE A 92 -0.23 7.44 0.24
CA ILE A 92 -1.08 8.61 0.33
C ILE A 92 -2.42 8.34 -0.35
N LEU A 93 -3.48 8.88 0.23
CA LEU A 93 -4.75 9.07 -0.43
C LEU A 93 -4.88 10.55 -0.80
N PHE A 94 -5.15 10.85 -2.05
CA PHE A 94 -5.29 12.24 -2.50
C PHE A 94 -6.46 12.37 -3.48
N ARG A 95 -6.98 13.59 -3.62
CA ARG A 95 -8.01 13.93 -4.59
C ARG A 95 -7.53 15.09 -5.42
N PRO A 96 -7.27 14.90 -6.73
CA PRO A 96 -6.85 16.00 -7.57
C PRO A 96 -8.02 16.96 -7.83
N GLU A 97 -7.73 18.26 -7.93
CA GLU A 97 -8.74 19.30 -8.24
C GLU A 97 -9.18 19.26 -9.71
N THR A 98 -8.30 18.77 -10.58
CA THR A 98 -8.49 18.57 -12.02
C THR A 98 -8.05 17.17 -12.40
N THR A 99 -8.20 16.77 -13.66
CA THR A 99 -7.53 15.57 -14.17
C THR A 99 -6.04 15.61 -13.83
N LEU A 100 -5.51 14.48 -13.36
CA LEU A 100 -4.11 14.32 -13.02
C LEU A 100 -3.27 14.36 -14.29
N ASP A 101 -2.31 15.28 -14.35
CA ASP A 101 -1.32 15.31 -15.43
C ASP A 101 -0.19 14.33 -15.11
N VAL A 102 -0.25 13.15 -15.72
CA VAL A 102 0.72 12.06 -15.51
C VAL A 102 2.11 12.36 -16.07
N GLU A 103 2.24 13.38 -16.92
CA GLU A 103 3.52 13.84 -17.48
C GLU A 103 4.20 14.86 -16.55
N ASN A 104 3.47 15.45 -15.59
CA ASN A 104 4.04 16.37 -14.61
C ASN A 104 4.87 15.63 -13.56
N THR A 105 6.08 15.27 -13.97
CA THR A 105 7.02 14.48 -13.20
C THR A 105 8.24 15.30 -12.78
N ILE A 106 9.05 14.72 -11.89
CA ILE A 106 10.35 15.22 -11.46
C ILE A 106 11.38 14.10 -11.57
N LEU A 107 12.59 14.42 -12.02
CA LEU A 107 13.70 13.47 -12.05
C LEU A 107 14.13 13.13 -10.62
N SER A 108 14.23 11.84 -10.29
CA SER A 108 14.74 11.38 -9.01
C SER A 108 16.20 11.79 -8.84
N PRO A 109 16.62 12.25 -7.64
CA PRO A 109 18.03 12.47 -7.32
C PRO A 109 18.91 11.21 -7.44
N SER A 110 18.31 10.01 -7.41
CA SER A 110 19.02 8.74 -7.60
C SER A 110 19.23 8.35 -9.07
N SER A 111 18.74 9.16 -10.02
CA SER A 111 18.87 8.88 -11.45
C SER A 111 20.32 8.95 -11.91
N THR A 112 20.69 8.08 -12.84
CA THR A 112 21.99 8.09 -13.52
C THR A 112 21.80 8.33 -15.02
N PRO A 113 22.86 8.66 -15.79
CA PRO A 113 22.75 8.84 -17.24
C PRO A 113 22.18 7.62 -17.99
N THR A 114 22.36 6.42 -17.44
CA THR A 114 21.89 5.16 -18.03
C THR A 114 20.61 4.63 -17.38
N ASN A 115 20.12 5.27 -16.31
CA ASN A 115 18.92 4.87 -15.60
C ASN A 115 18.21 6.10 -15.00
N GLN A 116 17.30 6.68 -15.77
CA GLN A 116 16.51 7.84 -15.35
C GLN A 116 15.20 7.38 -14.70
N ILE A 117 14.96 7.82 -13.47
CA ILE A 117 13.72 7.54 -12.74
C ILE A 117 12.96 8.85 -12.58
N TYR A 118 11.71 8.86 -13.01
CA TYR A 118 10.81 9.99 -12.85
C TYR A 118 9.75 9.67 -11.79
N TYR A 119 9.42 10.65 -10.95
CA TYR A 119 8.35 10.54 -9.98
C TYR A 119 7.25 11.55 -10.30
N LEU A 120 6.00 11.11 -10.22
CA LEU A 120 4.84 11.96 -10.39
C LEU A 120 4.76 13.01 -9.27
N LYS A 121 4.50 14.27 -9.62
CA LYS A 121 4.31 15.33 -8.62
C LYS A 121 2.87 15.33 -8.11
N ILE A 122 2.71 15.15 -6.81
CA ILE A 122 1.42 15.29 -6.12
C ILE A 122 1.44 16.56 -5.25
N PRO A 123 0.55 17.55 -5.49
CA PRO A 123 0.44 18.71 -4.62
C PRO A 123 0.03 18.31 -3.20
N VAL A 124 0.81 18.73 -2.19
CA VAL A 124 0.54 18.41 -0.77
C VAL A 124 -0.87 18.81 -0.34
N LYS A 125 -1.39 19.94 -0.85
CA LYS A 125 -2.74 20.43 -0.55
C LYS A 125 -3.87 19.49 -1.02
N ASN A 126 -3.59 18.57 -1.94
CA ASN A 126 -4.58 17.64 -2.49
C ASN A 126 -4.59 16.30 -1.72
N ILE A 127 -3.64 16.09 -0.81
CA ILE A 127 -3.56 14.87 0.00
C ILE A 127 -4.65 14.92 1.08
N ILE A 128 -5.44 13.85 1.14
CA ILE A 128 -6.49 13.64 2.14
C ILE A 128 -5.89 12.99 3.38
N ASP A 129 -5.01 12.01 3.19
CA ASP A 129 -4.42 11.20 4.26
C ASP A 129 -3.10 10.59 3.80
N GLY A 130 -2.20 10.28 4.73
CA GLY A 130 -0.93 9.64 4.44
C GLY A 130 -0.36 8.85 5.60
N VAL A 131 0.35 7.78 5.28
CA VAL A 131 1.08 6.95 6.24
C VAL A 131 2.48 6.66 5.69
N ASP A 132 3.52 7.05 6.43
CA ASP A 132 4.90 6.67 6.14
C ASP A 132 5.27 5.45 6.98
N ILE A 133 5.57 4.33 6.32
CA ILE A 133 5.97 3.08 6.99
C ILE A 133 7.44 2.86 6.71
N LEU A 134 8.23 2.62 7.75
CA LEU A 134 9.65 2.29 7.66
C LEU A 134 9.93 0.93 8.30
N ASP A 135 11.12 0.41 8.02
CA ASP A 135 11.50 -0.96 8.38
C ASP A 135 11.41 -1.21 9.90
N ASN A 136 11.90 -0.28 10.71
CA ASN A 136 11.97 -0.40 12.16
C ASN A 136 12.12 0.96 12.85
N SER A 137 12.19 0.96 14.19
CA SER A 137 12.24 2.20 15.00
C SER A 137 13.47 3.09 14.75
N SER A 138 14.58 2.52 14.27
CA SER A 138 15.81 3.26 13.98
C SER A 138 15.85 3.90 12.59
N ALA A 139 14.83 3.66 11.76
CA ALA A 139 14.83 4.04 10.35
C ALA A 139 14.44 5.51 10.09
N ALA A 140 14.30 6.36 11.11
CA ALA A 140 13.79 7.73 10.99
C ALA A 140 14.50 8.59 9.90
N ALA A 141 15.81 8.36 9.68
CA ALA A 141 16.58 9.04 8.65
C ALA A 141 16.10 8.76 7.20
N PHE A 142 15.29 7.71 7.01
CA PHE A 142 14.73 7.29 5.73
C PHE A 142 13.27 7.72 5.54
N LYS A 143 12.72 8.62 6.38
CA LYS A 143 11.40 9.23 6.13
C LYS A 143 11.38 9.89 4.76
N ARG A 144 10.28 9.70 4.04
CA ARG A 144 10.07 10.22 2.67
C ARG A 144 8.89 11.16 2.59
N MET A 145 7.93 11.02 3.51
CA MET A 145 6.72 11.82 3.48
C MET A 145 6.96 13.21 4.09
N ASN A 146 6.36 14.22 3.48
CA ASN A 146 6.39 15.59 3.98
C ASN A 146 5.76 15.65 5.38
N SER A 147 6.38 16.38 6.31
CA SER A 147 5.88 16.50 7.70
C SER A 147 4.52 17.18 7.83
N LYS A 148 4.06 17.90 6.80
CA LYS A 148 2.69 18.41 6.74
C LYS A 148 1.63 17.32 6.51
N VAL A 149 2.05 16.16 6.01
CA VAL A 149 1.19 15.00 5.76
C VAL A 149 1.37 13.99 6.90
N ASP A 150 2.63 13.64 7.22
CA ASP A 150 2.94 12.73 8.32
C ASP A 150 4.25 13.14 8.99
N VAL A 151 4.13 13.65 10.22
CA VAL A 151 5.26 14.08 11.04
C VAL A 151 6.14 12.89 11.45
N GLY A 152 5.53 11.75 11.71
CA GLY A 152 6.18 10.55 12.23
C GLY A 152 6.31 9.47 11.18
N PHE A 153 6.44 8.23 11.63
CA PHE A 153 6.35 7.05 10.78
C PHE A 153 5.90 5.86 11.63
N ALA A 154 5.27 4.89 10.99
CA ALA A 154 4.93 3.62 11.62
C ALA A 154 5.94 2.54 11.23
N TYR A 155 5.99 1.48 12.02
CA TYR A 155 6.77 0.27 11.77
C TYR A 155 6.08 -0.92 12.43
N LEU A 156 6.31 -2.12 11.90
CA LEU A 156 5.70 -3.35 12.44
C LEU A 156 6.48 -3.91 13.64
N LYS A 157 7.81 -3.79 13.62
CA LYS A 157 8.70 -4.24 14.69
C LYS A 157 9.69 -3.13 15.04
N ALA A 158 9.91 -2.90 16.33
CA ALA A 158 10.86 -1.90 16.78
C ALA A 158 12.30 -2.31 16.46
N ASP A 159 12.60 -3.61 16.62
CA ASP A 159 13.89 -4.23 16.40
C ASP A 159 13.80 -5.31 15.32
N GLY A 160 14.78 -5.34 14.42
CA GLY A 160 14.81 -6.25 13.27
C GLY A 160 13.78 -5.91 12.18
N GLY A 161 13.84 -6.66 11.08
CA GLY A 161 12.91 -6.50 9.96
C GLY A 161 11.60 -7.26 10.17
N ALA A 162 10.51 -6.72 9.64
CA ALA A 162 9.19 -7.36 9.68
C ALA A 162 8.85 -8.14 8.38
N PHE A 163 9.84 -8.33 7.50
CA PHE A 163 9.67 -8.98 6.19
C PHE A 163 8.84 -10.23 6.29
N TYR A 164 7.78 -10.21 5.50
CA TYR A 164 6.86 -11.29 5.29
C TYR A 164 6.16 -11.81 6.58
N SER A 165 6.37 -11.23 7.77
CA SER A 165 5.96 -11.76 9.09
C SER A 165 4.46 -12.07 9.31
N GLY A 166 3.62 -11.76 8.33
CA GLY A 166 2.17 -11.80 8.42
C GLY A 166 1.58 -10.69 9.28
N MET A 167 2.43 -9.80 9.84
CA MET A 167 1.99 -8.66 10.64
C MET A 167 1.42 -7.55 9.76
N SER A 168 0.60 -6.69 10.35
CA SER A 168 -0.03 -5.56 9.67
C SER A 168 -0.04 -4.32 10.55
N LEU A 169 -0.21 -3.14 9.94
CA LEU A 169 -0.45 -1.90 10.65
C LEU A 169 -1.94 -1.59 10.63
N ARG A 170 -2.48 -1.16 11.77
CA ARG A 170 -3.87 -0.74 11.91
C ARG A 170 -3.95 0.62 12.57
N ARG A 171 -4.83 1.48 12.08
CA ARG A 171 -5.08 2.78 12.69
C ARG A 171 -5.85 2.58 13.99
N LYS A 172 -5.38 3.20 15.06
CA LYS A 172 -5.97 3.12 16.40
C LYS A 172 -7.34 3.78 16.41
N GLN A 173 -8.25 3.23 17.21
CA GLN A 173 -9.50 3.89 17.54
C GLN A 173 -9.26 5.08 18.48
N GLU A 174 -9.85 6.23 18.18
CA GLU A 174 -9.87 7.41 19.06
C GLU A 174 -11.10 7.40 19.96
N SER A 175 -12.27 7.17 19.37
CA SER A 175 -13.55 7.17 20.09
C SER A 175 -14.64 6.43 19.33
N THR A 176 -15.81 6.30 19.95
CA THR A 176 -17.02 5.78 19.32
C THR A 176 -18.12 6.81 19.49
N GLN A 177 -18.81 7.15 18.39
CA GLN A 177 -19.95 8.06 18.38
C GLN A 177 -21.18 7.30 17.87
N GLY A 178 -22.03 6.84 18.79
CA GLY A 178 -23.14 5.95 18.46
C GLY A 178 -22.62 4.61 17.92
N SER A 179 -23.03 4.24 16.70
CA SER A 179 -22.54 3.02 16.02
C SER A 179 -21.29 3.25 15.16
N ARG A 180 -20.75 4.47 15.12
CA ARG A 180 -19.60 4.84 14.29
C ARG A 180 -18.32 4.84 15.11
N THR A 181 -17.34 4.07 14.67
CA THR A 181 -15.95 4.19 15.16
C THR A 181 -15.27 5.40 14.53
N ILE A 182 -14.59 6.19 15.36
CA ILE A 182 -13.74 7.30 14.95
C ILE A 182 -12.29 6.83 15.12
N LEU A 183 -11.55 6.85 14.02
CA LEU A 183 -10.14 6.48 13.99
C LEU A 183 -9.27 7.69 14.31
N LYS A 184 -8.18 7.45 15.02
CA LYS A 184 -7.23 8.49 15.39
C LYS A 184 -6.43 8.94 14.18
N ASP A 185 -6.39 10.25 13.98
CA ASP A 185 -5.61 10.89 12.92
C ASP A 185 -5.05 12.20 13.46
N THR A 186 -3.75 12.21 13.76
CA THR A 186 -3.01 13.37 14.24
C THR A 186 -1.96 13.82 13.24
N ASN A 187 -2.05 13.36 11.99
CA ASN A 187 -0.99 13.48 10.97
C ASN A 187 0.37 13.00 11.51
N ASN A 188 0.37 11.94 12.32
CA ASN A 188 1.58 11.37 12.89
C ASN A 188 1.41 9.85 13.06
N SER A 189 1.94 9.09 12.11
CA SER A 189 1.75 7.64 12.07
C SER A 189 2.30 6.91 13.30
N SER A 190 3.29 7.48 13.99
CA SER A 190 3.81 6.92 15.25
C SER A 190 2.77 6.95 16.37
N ASN A 191 1.86 7.93 16.34
CA ASN A 191 0.78 8.09 17.30
C ASN A 191 -0.50 7.37 16.88
N ASP A 192 -0.74 7.30 15.58
CA ASP A 192 -2.03 6.96 14.98
C ASP A 192 -2.16 5.48 14.65
N PHE A 193 -1.05 4.77 14.44
CA PHE A 193 -1.06 3.35 14.08
C PHE A 193 -0.47 2.46 15.17
N GLU A 194 -0.90 1.21 15.16
CA GLU A 194 -0.35 0.10 15.93
C GLU A 194 0.00 -1.07 15.01
N ALA A 195 1.03 -1.81 15.38
CA ALA A 195 1.33 -3.10 14.76
C ALA A 195 0.41 -4.16 15.36
N ILE A 196 -0.22 -4.96 14.50
CA ILE A 196 -1.04 -6.10 14.89
C ILE A 196 -0.42 -7.38 14.32
N GLU A 197 -0.62 -8.48 15.03
CA GLU A 197 -0.04 -9.76 14.65
C GLU A 197 -0.51 -10.23 13.28
N ARG A 198 -1.77 -9.96 12.92
CA ARG A 198 -2.38 -10.38 11.66
C ARG A 198 -3.28 -9.30 11.07
N PRO A 199 -3.36 -9.17 9.74
CA PRO A 199 -4.29 -8.25 9.10
C PRO A 199 -5.73 -8.59 9.44
N THR A 200 -6.54 -7.56 9.70
CA THR A 200 -7.97 -7.70 10.00
C THR A 200 -8.78 -6.74 9.12
N PRO A 201 -8.91 -7.01 7.79
CA PRO A 201 -9.65 -6.14 6.89
C PRO A 201 -11.06 -5.83 7.42
N ARG A 202 -11.53 -4.59 7.21
CA ARG A 202 -12.84 -4.08 7.70
C ARG A 202 -13.01 -4.05 9.22
N ASN A 203 -11.94 -4.28 9.99
CA ASN A 203 -11.93 -4.12 11.44
C ASN A 203 -10.97 -2.99 11.84
N TYR A 204 -11.23 -2.40 13.01
CA TYR A 204 -10.48 -1.29 13.60
C TYR A 204 -10.26 -1.55 15.09
#